data_AF-E2NI97-F1
#
_entry.id   AF-E2NI97-F1
#
_cell.length_a   1.000
_cell.length_b   1.000
_cell.length_c   1.000
_cell.angle_alpha   90.00
_cell.angle_beta   90.00
_cell.angle_gamma   90.00
#
_symmetry.space_group_name_H-M   'P 1'
#
loop_
_entity.id
_entity.type
_entity.pdbx_description
1 polymer ?
#
loop_
_entity_poly.entity_id
_entity_poly.type
_entity_poly.pdbx_seq_one_letter_code
_entity_poly.pdbx_strand_id
1 'polypeptide(L)' 'LPNYERDIYLRAKIEKGGICHFYYSLDGKKYKAIGMPFTARQGKWIGAKVGLFSTTPYGKERGWVDADWFHIDK' A
#
# COMPACT_ATOMS: atom_id res chain seq x y z
N LEU A 1 -20.63 -19.84 -4.21
CA LEU A 1 -20.13 -19.54 -2.85
C LEU A 1 -20.08 -18.02 -2.74
N PRO A 2 -20.60 -17.38 -1.69
CA PRO A 2 -20.44 -15.93 -1.59
C PRO A 2 -18.94 -15.65 -1.48
N ASN A 3 -18.40 -14.89 -2.42
CA ASN A 3 -17.07 -14.34 -2.28
C ASN A 3 -17.07 -13.55 -0.98
N TYR A 4 -16.25 -13.95 -0.01
CA TYR A 4 -16.00 -13.12 1.18
C TYR A 4 -15.11 -11.96 0.72
N GLU A 5 -15.71 -11.01 0.01
CA GLU A 5 -15.08 -9.73 -0.28
C GLU A 5 -14.89 -9.03 1.06
N ARG A 6 -13.64 -8.71 1.36
CA ARG A 6 -13.26 -7.92 2.53
C ARG A 6 -12.39 -6.78 2.08
N ASP A 7 -12.79 -5.59 2.48
CA ASP A 7 -11.97 -4.41 2.29
C ASP A 7 -10.74 -4.48 3.19
N ILE A 8 -9.59 -4.20 2.58
CA ILE A 8 -8.32 -4.07 3.30
C ILE A 8 -7.84 -2.65 3.10
N TYR A 9 -7.67 -1.95 4.21
CA TYR A 9 -7.18 -0.58 4.22
C TYR A 9 -5.68 -0.59 4.34
N LEU A 10 -4.97 0.01 3.38
CA LEU A 10 -3.52 0.16 3.40
C LEU A 10 -3.16 1.61 3.72
N ARG A 11 -2.08 1.82 4.48
CA ARG A 11 -1.59 3.16 4.81
C ARG A 11 -0.06 3.19 4.82
N ALA A 12 0.51 4.18 4.14
CA ALA A 12 1.89 4.57 4.29
C ALA A 12 1.93 5.91 5.05
N LYS A 13 2.65 5.96 6.17
CA LYS A 13 2.92 7.19 6.92
C LYS A 13 4.36 7.60 6.65
N ILE A 14 4.55 8.78 6.08
CA ILE A 14 5.87 9.31 5.75
C ILE A 14 6.26 10.32 6.83
N GLU A 15 7.31 10.01 7.58
CA GLU A 15 7.87 10.88 8.60
C GLU A 15 9.03 11.72 8.06
N LYS A 16 9.48 12.70 8.86
CA LYS A 16 10.64 13.52 8.53
C LYS A 16 11.86 12.63 8.20
N GLY A 17 12.66 13.06 7.25
CA GLY A 17 13.79 12.28 6.75
C GLY A 17 13.41 11.17 5.75
N GLY A 18 12.15 11.14 5.29
CA GLY A 18 11.71 10.16 4.28
C GLY A 18 11.54 8.75 4.85
N ILE A 19 11.28 8.63 6.16
CA ILE A 19 11.06 7.35 6.83
C ILE A 19 9.60 6.94 6.61
N CYS A 20 9.39 5.86 5.88
CA CYS A 20 8.08 5.32 5.55
C CYS A 20 7.72 4.17 6.51
N HIS A 21 6.60 4.32 7.20
CA HIS A 21 5.98 3.27 8.01
C HIS A 21 4.74 2.75 7.31
N PHE A 22 4.62 1.43 7.17
CA PHE A 22 3.49 0.79 6.51
C PHE A 22 2.53 0.17 7.52
N TYR A 23 1.23 0.30 7.26
CA TYR A 23 0.17 -0.22 8.10
C TYR A 23 -0.95 -0.84 7.27
N TYR A 24 -1.69 -1.77 7.87
CA TYR A 24 -2.97 -2.25 7.34
C TYR A 24 -4.07 -2.21 8.41
N SER A 25 -5.32 -2.20 7.96
CA SER A 25 -6.50 -2.38 8.80
C SER A 25 -7.53 -3.25 8.10
N LEU A 26 -8.26 -4.05 8.88
CA LEU A 26 -9.37 -4.90 8.42
C LEU A 26 -10.75 -4.33 8.79
N ASP A 27 -10.77 -3.21 9.50
CA ASP A 27 -11.99 -2.55 10.01
C ASP A 27 -12.03 -1.06 9.69
N GLY A 28 -11.03 -0.53 8.98
CA GLY A 28 -10.86 0.89 8.67
C GLY A 28 -10.54 1.78 9.88
N LYS A 29 -10.43 1.21 11.09
CA LYS A 29 -10.32 1.95 12.35
C LYS A 29 -8.99 1.69 13.05
N LYS A 30 -8.64 0.42 13.25
CA LYS A 30 -7.42 0.00 13.94
C LYS A 30 -6.37 -0.40 12.91
N TYR A 31 -5.30 0.39 12.86
CA TYR A 31 -4.17 0.15 11.96
C TYR A 31 -3.04 -0.57 12.68
N LYS A 32 -2.59 -1.68 12.10
CA LYS A 32 -1.46 -2.48 12.58
C LYS A 32 -0.25 -2.23 11.70
N ALA A 33 0.90 -2.00 12.32
CA ALA A 33 2.16 -1.81 11.60
C ALA A 33 2.59 -3.10 10.88
N ILE A 34 3.23 -2.95 9.73
CA ILE A 34 3.76 -4.05 8.92
C ILE A 34 5.27 -3.88 8.78
N GLY A 35 6.01 -4.91 9.16
CA GLY A 35 7.45 -4.99 8.94
C GLY A 35 8.24 -3.90 9.64
N MET A 36 9.41 -3.59 9.09
CA MET A 36 10.31 -2.55 9.57
C MET A 36 10.16 -1.25 8.75
N PRO A 37 10.45 -0.08 9.34
CA PRO A 37 10.43 1.18 8.61
C PRO A 37 11.37 1.15 7.39
N PHE A 38 10.93 1.77 6.31
CA PHE A 38 11.70 1.90 5.06
C PHE A 38 12.14 3.35 4.88
N THR A 39 13.44 3.61 4.80
CA THR A 39 13.94 4.96 4.49
C THR A 39 14.02 5.15 2.98
N ALA A 40 13.17 6.03 2.44
CA ALA A 40 13.24 6.43 1.05
C ALA A 40 14.60 7.10 0.77
N ARG A 41 15.28 6.63 -0.28
CA ARG A 41 16.57 7.16 -0.70
C ARG A 41 16.40 8.02 -1.95
N GLN A 42 17.12 9.14 -2.01
CA GLN A 42 17.11 10.01 -3.18
C GLN A 42 17.82 9.31 -4.34
N GLY A 43 17.12 9.15 -5.47
CA GLY A 43 17.71 8.76 -6.75
C GLY A 43 18.12 9.99 -7.58
N LYS A 44 18.84 9.76 -8.68
CA LYS A 44 19.02 10.79 -9.71
C LYS A 44 17.77 10.83 -10.60
N TRP A 45 17.23 12.04 -10.84
CA TRP A 45 16.22 12.38 -11.84
C TRP A 45 14.76 11.94 -11.61
N ILE A 46 14.43 11.13 -10.60
CA ILE A 46 13.03 10.76 -10.27
C ILE A 46 12.84 10.79 -8.75
N GLY A 47 11.76 11.46 -8.30
CA GLY A 47 11.36 11.53 -6.89
C GLY A 47 10.68 10.24 -6.38
N ALA A 48 10.45 10.17 -5.08
CA ALA A 48 9.73 9.05 -4.47
C ALA A 48 8.29 8.94 -5.00
N LYS A 49 7.81 7.71 -5.20
CA LYS A 49 6.45 7.40 -5.67
C LYS A 49 5.79 6.40 -4.72
N VAL A 50 4.48 6.52 -4.58
CA VAL A 50 3.62 5.57 -3.86
C VAL A 50 2.41 5.25 -4.73
N GLY A 51 1.95 4.01 -4.70
CA GLY A 51 0.83 3.56 -5.51
C GLY A 51 0.47 2.10 -5.23
N LEU A 52 -0.61 1.66 -5.85
CA LEU A 52 -1.10 0.28 -5.80
C LEU A 52 -0.70 -0.44 -7.10
N PHE A 53 -0.38 -1.72 -6.99
CA PHE A 53 -0.09 -2.59 -8.12
C PHE A 53 -0.66 -3.99 -7.87
N SER A 54 -1.20 -4.60 -8.92
CA SER A 54 -1.54 -6.02 -8.95
C SER A 54 -0.56 -6.72 -9.88
N THR A 55 0.17 -7.70 -9.36
CA THR A 55 1.12 -8.49 -10.15
C THR A 55 0.72 -9.95 -10.07
N THR A 56 0.68 -10.62 -11.21
CA THR A 56 0.53 -12.07 -11.30
C THR A 56 1.83 -12.69 -11.82
N PRO A 57 2.24 -13.87 -11.35
CA PRO A 57 3.23 -14.69 -12.05
C PRO A 57 2.81 -14.92 -13.51
N TYR A 58 3.78 -15.18 -14.38
CA TYR A 58 3.52 -15.45 -15.79
C TYR A 58 2.56 -16.63 -15.96
N GLY A 59 1.39 -16.41 -16.55
CA GLY A 59 0.32 -17.41 -16.66
C GLY A 59 -0.97 -16.88 -17.29
N LYS A 60 -1.99 -17.75 -17.40
CA LYS A 60 -3.29 -17.40 -18.00
C LYS A 60 -4.20 -16.59 -17.07
N GLU A 61 -4.10 -16.80 -15.76
CA GLU A 61 -4.92 -16.06 -14.80
C GLU A 61 -4.36 -14.66 -14.56
N ARG A 62 -5.22 -13.65 -14.70
CA ARG A 62 -4.88 -12.25 -14.47
C ARG A 62 -5.57 -11.79 -13.20
N GLY A 63 -4.80 -11.65 -12.13
CA GLY A 63 -5.28 -11.05 -10.90
C GLY A 63 -5.62 -9.57 -11.10
N TRP A 64 -6.70 -9.13 -10.49
CA TRP A 64 -7.14 -7.73 -10.47
C TRP A 64 -7.24 -7.25 -9.02
N VAL A 65 -7.13 -5.95 -8.83
CA VAL A 65 -7.35 -5.28 -7.54
C VAL A 65 -8.41 -4.22 -7.79
N ASP A 66 -9.49 -4.26 -7.01
CA ASP A 66 -10.42 -3.16 -6.91
C ASP A 66 -9.94 -2.19 -5.83
N ALA A 67 -9.95 -0.91 -6.14
CA ALA A 67 -9.46 0.13 -5.23
C ALA A 67 -10.50 1.24 -5.15
N ASP A 68 -11.26 1.25 -4.07
CA ASP A 68 -12.33 2.23 -3.85
C ASP A 68 -11.81 3.67 -3.81
N TRP A 69 -10.69 3.89 -3.11
CA TRP A 69 -10.12 5.23 -2.94
C TRP A 69 -8.61 5.20 -2.70
N PHE A 70 -7.95 6.29 -3.13
CA PHE A 70 -6.56 6.57 -2.82
C PHE A 70 -6.47 7.97 -2.20
N HIS A 71 -6.29 8.03 -0.89
CA HIS A 71 -6.28 9.29 -0.13
C HIS A 71 -4.85 9.68 0.23
N ILE A 72 -4.50 10.94 -0.03
CA ILE A 72 -3.24 11.55 0.36
C ILE A 72 -3.57 12.72 1.28
N ASP A 73 -2.96 12.72 2.46
CA ASP A 73 -3.03 13.81 3.44
C ASP A 73 -1.61 14.22 3.86
N LYS A 74 -1.47 15.40 4.45
CA LYS A 74 -0.18 16.02 4.79
C LYS A 74 0.28 15.73 6.22
#